data_AF-A0A7Y6YJM3-F1
#
_entry.id   AF-A0A7Y6YJM3-F1
#
_cell.length_a   1.000
_cell.length_b   1.000
_cell.length_c   1.000
_cell.angle_alpha   90.00
_cell.angle_beta   90.00
_cell.angle_gamma   90.00
#
_symmetry.space_group_name_H-M   'P 1'
#
loop_
_entity.id
_entity.type
_entity.pdbx_description
1 polymer ?
#
loop_
_entity_poly.entity_id
_entity_poly.type
_entity_poly.pdbx_seq_one_letter_code
_entity_poly.pdbx_strand_id
1 'polypeptide(L)'
;LPLTDYHEFYLFWWFAWSIMIGQFTSRFVGGLRTWQVLAALLIFPSIPLGVWFSVLYYYHLNSIETTLLINVSMVAVGIIFVVNSFDSLIRLYTDNLNLTAKRFGTIPYVLGNAVVLFGLTLAFQSQWLQIQWIGTIVIAIYVACLAYIVAFKRSEVMSIDASPEENTLDFEKIKTAH
;
A
#
# COMPACT_ATOMS: atom_id res chain seq x y z
N LEU A 1 8.91 -24.79 12.41
CA LEU A 1 8.76 -24.76 10.93
C LEU A 1 8.73 -23.30 10.49
N PRO A 2 9.42 -22.90 9.40
CA PRO A 2 9.54 -21.50 8.98
C PRO A 2 8.25 -20.93 8.35
N LEU A 3 7.21 -21.74 8.20
CA LEU A 3 5.86 -21.30 7.82
C LEU A 3 4.96 -21.54 9.03
N THR A 4 4.51 -20.43 9.63
CA THR A 4 3.58 -20.40 10.75
C THR A 4 2.37 -19.57 10.35
N ASP A 5 1.28 -19.62 11.12
CA ASP A 5 0.06 -18.82 10.88
C ASP A 5 0.37 -17.32 10.73
N TYR A 6 1.43 -16.83 11.39
CA TYR A 6 1.94 -15.47 11.19
C TYR A 6 2.46 -15.24 9.76
N HIS A 7 3.25 -16.16 9.21
CA HIS A 7 3.77 -16.04 7.84
C HIS A 7 2.63 -16.04 6.82
N GLU A 8 1.64 -16.91 7.01
CA GLU A 8 0.44 -16.95 6.16
C GLU A 8 -0.32 -15.62 6.21
N PHE A 9 -0.56 -15.09 7.41
CA PHE A 9 -1.23 -13.81 7.57
C PHE A 9 -0.49 -12.68 6.84
N TYR A 10 0.82 -12.53 7.06
CA TYR A 10 1.60 -11.48 6.42
C TYR A 10 1.63 -11.64 4.90
N LEU A 11 1.67 -12.86 4.37
CA LEU A 11 1.64 -13.11 2.94
C LEU A 11 0.32 -12.63 2.31
N PHE A 12 -0.83 -13.02 2.87
CA PHE A 12 -2.12 -12.53 2.37
C PHE A 12 -2.31 -11.04 2.58
N TRP A 13 -1.80 -10.49 3.67
CA TRP A 13 -1.83 -9.06 3.93
C TRP A 13 -1.03 -8.27 2.89
N TRP A 14 0.19 -8.71 2.56
CA TRP A 14 1.00 -8.10 1.49
C TRP A 14 0.33 -8.22 0.12
N PHE A 15 -0.30 -9.36 -0.20
CA PHE A 15 -1.09 -9.50 -1.43
C PHE A 15 -2.26 -8.52 -1.46
N ALA A 16 -3.04 -8.39 -0.39
CA ALA A 16 -4.16 -7.44 -0.33
C ALA A 16 -3.71 -5.98 -0.56
N TRP A 17 -2.54 -5.61 -0.05
CA TRP A 17 -1.97 -4.26 -0.21
C TRP A 17 -1.23 -4.02 -1.52
N SER A 18 -0.85 -5.09 -2.23
CA SER A 18 0.02 -5.02 -3.42
C SER A 18 -0.53 -4.11 -4.53
N ILE A 19 -1.85 -4.12 -4.79
CA ILE A 19 -2.47 -3.27 -5.80
C ILE A 19 -2.31 -1.79 -5.45
N MET A 20 -2.58 -1.42 -4.19
CA MET A 20 -2.47 -0.04 -3.71
C MET A 20 -1.03 0.46 -3.77
N ILE A 21 -0.10 -0.34 -3.26
CA ILE A 21 1.34 -0.03 -3.30
C ILE A 21 1.82 0.09 -4.74
N GLY A 22 1.35 -0.78 -5.63
CA GLY A 22 1.66 -0.74 -7.06
C GLY A 22 1.17 0.54 -7.74
N GLN A 23 -0.10 0.91 -7.52
CA GLN A 23 -0.68 2.15 -8.05
C GLN A 23 -0.02 3.41 -7.50
N PHE A 24 0.41 3.39 -6.24
CA PHE A 24 1.17 4.48 -5.64
C PHE A 24 2.57 4.57 -6.26
N THR A 25 3.31 3.47 -6.25
CA THR A 25 4.69 3.39 -6.75
C THR A 25 4.76 3.76 -8.23
N SER A 26 3.79 3.34 -9.05
CA SER A 26 3.77 3.64 -10.49
C SER A 26 3.77 5.14 -10.80
N ARG A 27 3.35 5.99 -9.84
CA ARG A 27 3.36 7.46 -9.97
C ARG A 27 4.75 8.07 -9.78
N PHE A 28 5.69 7.35 -9.16
CA PHE A 28 7.02 7.88 -8.78
C PHE A 28 8.19 7.22 -9.52
N VAL A 29 7.94 6.16 -10.29
CA VAL A 29 8.98 5.38 -10.98
C VAL A 29 9.15 5.75 -12.45
N GLY A 30 8.66 6.92 -12.87
CA GLY A 30 8.85 7.44 -14.23
C GLY A 30 10.33 7.52 -14.60
N GLY A 31 10.69 7.04 -15.79
CA GLY A 31 12.07 7.05 -16.30
C GLY A 31 12.97 5.90 -15.84
N LEU A 32 12.52 5.02 -14.94
CA LEU A 32 13.31 3.87 -14.47
C LEU A 32 13.04 2.60 -15.30
N ARG A 33 14.10 1.82 -15.56
CA ARG A 33 13.97 0.47 -16.13
C ARG A 33 13.36 -0.48 -15.09
N THR A 34 12.67 -1.51 -15.53
CA THR A 34 11.97 -2.49 -14.65
C THR A 34 12.86 -3.07 -13.55
N TRP A 35 14.12 -3.41 -13.87
CA TRP A 35 15.06 -3.94 -12.87
C TRP A 35 15.51 -2.88 -11.85
N GLN A 36 15.60 -1.60 -12.25
CA GLN A 36 15.93 -0.50 -11.34
C GLN A 36 14.78 -0.24 -10.38
N VAL A 37 13.53 -0.32 -10.87
CA VAL A 37 12.34 -0.25 -10.01
C VAL A 37 12.33 -1.39 -9.00
N LEU A 38 12.60 -2.63 -9.45
CA LEU A 38 12.68 -3.78 -8.55
C LEU A 38 13.75 -3.58 -7.48
N ALA A 39 14.96 -3.17 -7.86
CA ALA A 39 16.04 -2.92 -6.91
C ALA A 39 15.69 -1.80 -5.93
N ALA A 40 15.09 -0.71 -6.40
CA ALA A 40 14.66 0.40 -5.55
C ALA A 40 13.60 -0.03 -4.54
N LEU A 41 12.60 -0.82 -4.97
CA LEU A 41 11.55 -1.36 -4.11
C LEU A 41 12.06 -2.35 -3.07
N LEU A 42 13.16 -3.05 -3.35
CA LEU A 42 13.77 -3.97 -2.39
C LEU A 42 14.70 -3.24 -1.41
N ILE A 43 15.50 -2.28 -1.86
CA ILE A 43 16.56 -1.69 -1.04
C ILE A 43 16.03 -0.55 -0.16
N PHE A 44 15.35 0.43 -0.76
CA PHE A 44 14.99 1.66 -0.03
C PHE A 44 14.03 1.43 1.14
N PRO A 45 12.99 0.59 1.04
CA PRO A 45 12.13 0.28 2.18
C PRO A 45 12.82 -0.62 3.22
N SER A 46 13.73 -1.51 2.80
CA SER A 46 14.36 -2.48 3.69
C SER A 46 15.32 -1.85 4.70
N ILE A 47 16.03 -0.78 4.32
CA ILE A 47 16.96 -0.07 5.22
C ILE A 47 16.24 0.47 6.47
N PRO A 48 15.21 1.34 6.36
CA PRO A 48 14.52 1.87 7.53
C PRO A 48 13.77 0.78 8.30
N LEU A 49 13.19 -0.23 7.62
CA LEU A 49 12.58 -1.38 8.30
C LEU A 49 13.60 -2.14 9.14
N GLY A 50 14.77 -2.43 8.57
CA GLY A 50 15.86 -3.13 9.25
C GLY A 50 16.35 -2.35 10.48
N VAL A 51 16.56 -1.03 10.34
CA VAL A 51 16.95 -0.17 11.46
C VAL A 51 15.87 -0.17 12.54
N TRP A 52 14.61 0.05 12.16
CA TRP A 52 13.48 0.11 13.07
C TRP A 52 13.32 -1.17 13.90
N PHE A 53 13.25 -2.33 13.23
CA PHE A 53 13.13 -3.61 13.92
C PHE A 53 14.35 -3.93 14.76
N SER A 54 15.56 -3.60 14.30
CA SER A 54 16.79 -3.86 15.05
C SER A 54 16.81 -3.07 16.36
N VAL A 55 16.48 -1.78 16.32
CA VAL A 55 16.46 -0.91 17.52
C VAL A 55 15.38 -1.39 18.50
N LEU A 56 14.15 -1.62 18.03
CA LEU A 56 13.06 -2.06 18.90
C LEU A 56 13.33 -3.44 19.50
N TYR A 57 13.89 -4.37 18.71
CA TYR A 57 14.21 -5.69 19.18
C TYR A 57 15.35 -5.68 20.21
N TYR A 58 16.36 -4.81 20.02
CA TYR A 58 17.41 -4.60 21.02
C TYR A 58 16.85 -4.07 22.35
N TYR A 59 15.94 -3.09 22.31
CA TYR A 59 15.26 -2.58 23.50
C TYR A 59 14.45 -3.68 24.21
N HIS A 60 13.75 -4.52 23.44
CA HIS A 60 13.00 -5.64 23.97
C HIS A 60 13.90 -6.68 24.66
N LEU A 61 14.97 -7.15 24.01
CA LEU A 61 15.88 -8.16 24.55
C LEU A 61 16.57 -7.71 25.84
N ASN A 62 16.91 -6.42 25.92
CA ASN A 62 17.58 -5.86 27.09
C ASN A 62 16.60 -5.32 28.15
N SER A 63 15.27 -5.47 27.93
CA SER A 63 14.23 -4.94 28.82
C SER A 63 14.45 -3.46 29.17
N ILE A 64 14.89 -2.66 28.20
CA ILE A 64 15.17 -1.24 28.38
C ILE A 64 13.85 -0.50 28.47
N GLU A 65 13.59 0.11 29.62
CA GLU A 65 12.40 0.94 29.79
C GLU A 65 12.48 2.20 28.92
N THR A 66 11.44 2.40 28.13
CA THR A 66 11.22 3.63 27.36
C THR A 66 10.73 4.73 28.29
N THR A 67 11.29 5.94 28.17
CA THR A 67 10.81 7.09 28.94
C THR A 67 9.41 7.53 28.50
N LEU A 68 8.69 8.23 29.39
CA LEU A 68 7.35 8.74 29.10
C LEU A 68 7.30 9.58 27.80
N LEU A 69 8.31 10.42 27.58
CA LEU A 69 8.40 11.26 26.39
C LEU A 69 8.46 10.41 25.11
N ILE A 70 9.31 9.38 25.09
CA ILE A 70 9.46 8.49 23.93
C ILE A 70 8.14 7.75 23.65
N ASN A 71 7.47 7.26 24.70
CA ASN A 71 6.17 6.59 24.55
C ASN A 71 5.10 7.48 23.94
N VAL A 72 4.97 8.71 24.44
CA VAL A 72 4.01 9.68 23.89
C VAL A 72 4.37 10.04 22.44
N SER A 73 5.66 10.21 22.13
CA SER A 73 6.10 10.46 20.76
C SER A 73 5.79 9.29 19.82
N MET A 74 6.03 8.05 20.22
CA MET A 74 5.71 6.87 19.41
C MET A 74 4.21 6.76 19.14
N VAL A 75 3.37 7.01 20.15
CA VAL A 75 1.91 7.03 19.99
C VAL A 75 1.49 8.14 19.01
N ALA A 76 2.02 9.36 19.18
CA ALA A 76 1.70 10.48 18.29
C ALA A 76 2.09 10.18 16.84
N VAL A 77 3.31 9.69 16.60
CA VAL A 77 3.78 9.28 15.26
C VAL A 77 2.91 8.16 14.68
N GLY A 78 2.53 7.18 15.51
CA GLY A 78 1.63 6.10 15.10
C GLY A 78 0.26 6.61 14.65
N ILE A 79 -0.34 7.53 15.41
CA ILE A 79 -1.62 8.15 15.05
C ILE A 79 -1.51 8.92 13.73
N ILE A 80 -0.46 9.73 13.56
CA ILE A 80 -0.20 10.48 12.31
C ILE A 80 -0.08 9.52 11.13
N PHE A 81 0.65 8.41 11.30
CA PHE A 81 0.82 7.40 10.26
C PHE A 81 -0.51 6.74 9.87
N VAL A 82 -1.35 6.39 10.84
CA VAL A 82 -2.69 5.82 10.59
C VAL A 82 -3.57 6.81 9.84
N VAL A 83 -3.62 8.07 10.27
CA VAL A 83 -4.42 9.11 9.62
C VAL A 83 -3.98 9.33 8.18
N ASN A 84 -2.68 9.48 7.94
CA ASN A 84 -2.13 9.67 6.59
C ASN A 84 -2.38 8.45 5.68
N SER A 85 -2.30 7.25 6.25
CA SER A 85 -2.57 6.01 5.51
C SER A 85 -4.04 5.91 5.12
N PHE A 86 -4.96 6.22 6.03
CA PHE A 86 -6.40 6.24 5.73
C PHE A 86 -6.77 7.31 4.71
N ASP A 87 -6.25 8.52 4.86
CA ASP A 87 -6.48 9.61 3.91
C ASP A 87 -6.03 9.22 2.49
N SER A 88 -4.84 8.63 2.36
CA SER A 88 -4.33 8.14 1.08
C SER A 88 -5.16 7.00 0.49
N LEU A 89 -5.61 6.06 1.33
CA LEU A 89 -6.45 4.93 0.93
C LEU A 89 -7.82 5.40 0.46
N ILE A 90 -8.46 6.30 1.20
CA ILE A 90 -9.77 6.89 0.87
C ILE A 90 -9.67 7.63 -0.46
N ARG A 91 -8.68 8.52 -0.63
CA ARG A 91 -8.48 9.20 -1.91
C ARG A 91 -8.30 8.22 -3.05
N LEU A 92 -7.46 7.20 -2.89
CA LEU A 92 -7.17 6.26 -3.97
C LEU A 92 -8.42 5.52 -4.46
N TYR A 93 -9.22 4.93 -3.57
CA TYR A 93 -10.42 4.21 -4.03
C TYR A 93 -11.53 5.18 -4.48
N THR A 94 -11.66 6.35 -3.84
CA THR A 94 -12.69 7.33 -4.23
C THR A 94 -12.37 7.93 -5.60
N ASP A 95 -11.11 8.15 -5.93
CA ASP A 95 -10.68 8.56 -7.26
C ASP A 95 -10.95 7.44 -8.28
N ASN A 96 -10.58 6.19 -7.98
CA ASN A 96 -10.80 5.04 -8.86
C ASN A 96 -12.29 4.77 -9.14
N LEU A 97 -13.18 5.04 -8.16
CA LEU A 97 -14.62 4.87 -8.28
C LEU A 97 -15.37 6.14 -8.72
N ASN A 98 -14.64 7.24 -8.97
CA ASN A 98 -15.20 8.56 -9.28
C ASN A 98 -16.22 9.06 -8.23
N LEU A 99 -15.92 8.77 -6.95
CA LEU A 99 -16.64 9.17 -5.74
C LEU A 99 -15.95 10.35 -5.04
N THR A 100 -15.54 11.34 -5.81
CA THR A 100 -14.72 12.44 -5.30
C THR A 100 -15.54 13.48 -4.51
N ALA A 101 -14.90 14.15 -3.55
CA ALA A 101 -15.52 15.25 -2.81
C ALA A 101 -15.99 16.40 -3.72
N LYS A 102 -15.32 16.61 -4.87
CA LYS A 102 -15.72 17.59 -5.89
C LYS A 102 -17.09 17.29 -6.49
N ARG A 103 -17.46 16.02 -6.60
CA ARG A 103 -18.73 15.57 -7.20
C ARG A 103 -19.87 15.55 -6.20
N PHE A 104 -19.62 15.13 -4.97
CA PHE A 104 -20.67 14.90 -3.96
C PHE A 104 -20.74 16.02 -2.91
N GLY A 105 -19.72 16.84 -2.77
CA GLY A 105 -19.56 17.81 -1.67
C GLY A 105 -18.88 17.19 -0.45
N THR A 106 -18.24 18.02 0.37
CA THR A 106 -17.36 17.59 1.47
C THR A 106 -18.10 16.80 2.56
N ILE A 107 -19.29 17.25 2.96
CA ILE A 107 -20.06 16.64 4.05
C ILE A 107 -20.50 15.20 3.71
N PRO A 108 -21.21 14.94 2.58
CA PRO A 108 -21.61 13.58 2.24
C PRO A 108 -20.41 12.70 1.88
N TYR A 109 -19.33 13.27 1.35
CA TYR A 109 -18.08 12.53 1.14
C TYR A 109 -17.50 12.00 2.46
N VAL A 110 -17.34 12.86 3.47
CA VAL A 110 -16.76 12.45 4.75
C VAL A 110 -17.66 11.44 5.47
N LEU A 111 -18.96 11.72 5.57
CA LEU A 111 -19.90 10.82 6.25
C LEU A 111 -20.04 9.48 5.52
N GLY A 112 -20.14 9.49 4.19
CA GLY A 112 -20.25 8.27 3.39
C GLY A 112 -19.03 7.37 3.55
N ASN A 113 -17.83 7.93 3.45
CA ASN A 113 -16.60 7.17 3.66
C ASN A 113 -16.47 6.67 5.11
N ALA A 114 -16.88 7.47 6.11
CA ALA A 114 -16.88 7.04 7.50
C ALA A 114 -17.81 5.83 7.73
N VAL A 115 -19.03 5.86 7.16
CA VAL A 115 -20.00 4.76 7.24
C VAL A 115 -19.46 3.50 6.55
N VAL A 116 -18.86 3.64 5.37
CA VAL A 116 -18.27 2.51 4.63
C VAL A 116 -17.13 1.88 5.43
N LEU A 117 -16.19 2.69 5.94
CA LEU A 117 -15.06 2.19 6.73
C LEU A 117 -15.51 1.53 8.04
N PHE A 118 -16.51 2.11 8.70
CA PHE A 118 -17.11 1.50 9.88
C PHE A 118 -17.76 0.15 9.55
N GLY A 119 -18.54 0.08 8.46
CA GLY A 119 -19.15 -1.16 7.99
C GLY A 119 -18.12 -2.24 7.64
N LEU A 120 -17.04 -1.86 6.95
CA LEU A 120 -15.93 -2.77 6.63
C LEU A 120 -15.21 -3.25 7.90
N THR A 121 -15.04 -2.38 8.89
CA THR A 121 -14.45 -2.74 10.19
C THR A 121 -15.31 -3.77 10.92
N LEU A 122 -16.63 -3.58 10.95
CA LEU A 122 -17.56 -4.54 11.53
C LEU A 122 -17.56 -5.86 10.76
N ALA A 123 -17.52 -5.83 9.43
CA ALA A 123 -17.46 -7.03 8.59
C ALA A 123 -16.15 -7.82 8.78
N PHE A 124 -15.04 -7.12 9.01
CA PHE A 124 -13.77 -7.75 9.37
C PHE A 124 -13.84 -8.36 10.77
N GLN A 125 -14.34 -7.62 11.76
CA GLN A 125 -14.47 -8.10 13.14
C GLN A 125 -15.40 -9.31 13.23
N SER A 126 -16.51 -9.32 12.47
CA SER A 126 -17.48 -10.42 12.43
C SER A 126 -16.98 -11.67 11.68
N GLN A 127 -15.74 -11.66 11.18
CA GLN A 127 -15.12 -12.75 10.39
C GLN A 127 -15.75 -12.99 9.02
N TRP A 128 -16.62 -12.07 8.56
CA TRP A 128 -17.16 -12.11 7.19
C TRP A 128 -16.08 -11.75 6.15
N LEU A 129 -15.22 -10.79 6.49
CA LEU A 129 -14.14 -10.32 5.64
C LEU A 129 -12.79 -10.84 6.14
N GLN A 130 -12.44 -12.09 5.82
CA GLN A 130 -11.14 -12.64 6.22
C GLN A 130 -10.04 -12.25 5.24
N ILE A 131 -8.83 -12.07 5.75
CA ILE A 131 -7.68 -11.66 4.93
C ILE A 131 -7.35 -12.71 3.86
N GLN A 132 -7.57 -14.01 4.13
CA GLN A 132 -7.34 -15.06 3.14
C GLN A 132 -8.25 -14.88 1.92
N TRP A 133 -9.52 -14.49 2.11
CA TRP A 133 -10.45 -14.26 1.00
C TRP A 133 -9.99 -13.10 0.12
N ILE A 134 -9.64 -11.97 0.74
CA ILE A 134 -9.18 -10.77 0.02
C ILE A 134 -7.90 -11.08 -0.74
N GLY A 135 -6.92 -11.69 -0.06
CA GLY A 135 -5.65 -12.04 -0.68
C GLY A 135 -5.80 -13.06 -1.82
N THR A 136 -6.69 -14.05 -1.66
CA THR A 136 -6.99 -15.03 -2.72
C THR A 136 -7.61 -14.37 -3.95
N ILE A 137 -8.54 -13.42 -3.77
CA ILE A 137 -9.13 -12.66 -4.87
C ILE A 137 -8.05 -11.87 -5.62
N VAL A 138 -7.14 -11.20 -4.91
CA VAL A 138 -6.05 -10.44 -5.53
C VAL A 138 -5.09 -11.34 -6.30
N ILE A 139 -4.73 -12.50 -5.74
CA ILE A 139 -3.91 -13.50 -6.44
C ILE A 139 -4.62 -13.97 -7.71
N ALA A 140 -5.92 -14.25 -7.65
CA ALA A 140 -6.69 -14.66 -8.82
C ALA A 140 -6.69 -13.58 -9.92
N ILE A 141 -6.81 -12.29 -9.55
CA ILE A 141 -6.68 -11.16 -10.47
C ILE A 141 -5.29 -11.16 -11.13
N TYR A 142 -4.22 -11.32 -10.35
CA TYR A 142 -2.85 -11.37 -10.89
C TYR A 142 -2.63 -12.53 -11.86
N VAL A 143 -3.11 -13.72 -11.52
CA VAL A 143 -3.04 -14.89 -12.39
C VAL A 143 -3.83 -14.66 -13.68
N ALA A 144 -5.04 -14.10 -13.59
CA ALA A 144 -5.86 -13.77 -14.75
C ALA A 144 -5.18 -12.72 -15.66
N CYS A 145 -4.61 -11.66 -15.08
CA CYS A 145 -3.85 -10.65 -15.81
C CYS A 145 -2.61 -11.24 -16.50
N LEU A 146 -1.84 -12.09 -15.80
CA LEU A 146 -0.67 -12.76 -16.37
C LEU A 146 -1.07 -13.68 -17.53
N ALA A 147 -2.12 -14.49 -17.35
CA ALA A 147 -2.63 -15.38 -18.38
C ALA A 147 -3.07 -14.58 -19.63
N TYR A 148 -3.77 -13.47 -19.42
CA TYR A 148 -4.18 -12.56 -20.51
C TYR A 148 -2.97 -11.97 -21.24
N ILE A 149 -1.95 -11.50 -20.51
CA ILE A 149 -0.73 -10.95 -21.10
C ILE A 149 -0.02 -12.01 -21.96
N VAL A 150 0.17 -13.21 -21.43
CA VAL A 150 0.86 -14.29 -22.14
C VAL A 150 0.09 -14.73 -23.38
N ALA A 151 -1.25 -14.80 -23.31
CA ALA A 151 -2.08 -15.27 -24.40
C ALA A 151 -2.25 -14.23 -25.53
N PHE A 152 -2.43 -12.95 -25.19
CA PHE A 152 -2.87 -11.92 -26.15
C PHE A 152 -1.89 -10.77 -26.34
N LYS A 153 -0.99 -10.52 -25.38
CA LYS A 153 -0.15 -9.31 -25.34
C LYS A 153 1.34 -9.58 -25.19
N ARG A 154 1.76 -10.84 -25.41
CA ARG A 154 3.14 -11.27 -25.23
C ARG A 154 4.12 -10.44 -26.07
N SER A 155 3.81 -10.21 -27.34
CA SER A 155 4.69 -9.45 -28.23
C SER A 155 4.84 -7.99 -27.77
N GLU A 156 3.75 -7.36 -27.34
CA GLU A 156 3.73 -5.96 -26.89
C GLU A 156 4.52 -5.78 -25.59
N VAL A 157 4.39 -6.72 -24.64
CA VAL A 157 5.13 -6.65 -23.37
C VAL A 157 6.62 -6.95 -23.55
N MET A 158 6.98 -7.88 -24.42
CA MET A 158 8.40 -8.16 -24.70
C MET A 158 9.09 -7.03 -25.48
N SER A 159 8.34 -6.17 -26.17
CA SER A 159 8.90 -4.99 -26.85
C SER A 159 9.12 -3.77 -25.93
N ILE A 160 8.84 -3.88 -24.63
CA ILE A 160 9.06 -2.78 -23.68
C ILE A 160 10.55 -2.72 -23.32
N ASP A 161 11.27 -1.78 -23.93
CA ASP A 161 12.69 -1.51 -23.61
C ASP A 161 12.88 -0.55 -22.42
N ALA A 162 11.95 0.38 -22.22
CA ALA A 162 11.97 1.35 -21.12
C ALA A 162 10.56 1.91 -20.85
N SER A 163 10.41 2.69 -19.77
CA SER A 163 9.20 3.49 -19.57
C SER A 163 8.98 4.44 -20.76
N PRO A 164 7.74 4.68 -21.21
CA PRO A 164 7.46 5.65 -22.28
C PRO A 164 8.14 6.99 -22.02
N GLU A 165 8.69 7.64 -23.06
CA GLU A 165 9.35 8.95 -22.93
C GLU A 165 8.41 10.02 -22.35
N GLU A 166 7.10 9.87 -22.55
CA GLU A 166 6.06 10.73 -21.97
C GLU A 166 5.95 10.62 -20.44
N ASN A 167 6.54 9.59 -19.82
CA ASN A 167 6.61 9.43 -18.37
C ASN A 167 7.78 10.24 -17.78
N THR A 168 7.89 11.51 -18.19
CA THR A 168 8.81 12.47 -17.59
C THR A 168 8.39 12.72 -16.15
N LEU A 169 9.37 12.84 -15.25
CA LEU A 169 9.14 13.24 -13.86
C LEU A 169 8.64 14.68 -13.85
N ASP A 170 7.32 14.85 -13.93
CA ASP A 170 6.65 16.15 -13.85
C ASP A 170 6.57 16.59 -12.39
N PHE A 171 7.60 17.34 -11.93
CA PHE A 171 7.66 17.90 -10.58
C PHE A 171 6.56 18.96 -10.32
N GLU A 172 5.87 19.46 -11.35
CA GLU A 172 4.76 20.42 -11.20
C GLU A 172 3.43 19.74 -10.83
N LYS A 173 3.27 18.43 -11.09
CA LYS A 173 2.12 17.64 -10.56
C LYS A 173 2.08 17.58 -9.04
N ILE A 174 3.22 17.77 -8.37
CA ILE A 174 3.28 17.82 -6.90
C ILE A 174 2.69 19.14 -6.38
N LYS A 175 2.79 20.24 -7.15
CA LYS A 175 2.28 21.56 -6.74
C LYS A 175 0.77 21.73 -6.91
N THR A 176 0.16 20.99 -7.82
CA THR A 176 -1.30 21.03 -8.05
C THR A 176 -2.11 20.16 -7.07
N ALA A 177 -1.43 19.45 -6.16
CA ALA A 177 -2.02 18.65 -5.10
C ALA A 177 -2.09 19.35 -3.73
N HIS A 178 -1.80 20.66 -3.67
CA HIS A 178 -1.94 21.50 -2.47
C HIS A 178 -3.17 22.40 -2.54
#